data_AF-A0A1G7RBS8-F1
#
_entry.id   AF-A0A1G7RBS8-F1
#
_cell.length_a   1.000
_cell.length_b   1.000
_cell.length_c   1.000
_cell.angle_alpha   90.00
_cell.angle_beta   90.00
_cell.angle_gamma   90.00
#
_symmetry.space_group_name_H-M   'P 1'
#
loop_
_entity.id
_entity.type
_entity.pdbx_description
1 polymer ?
#
loop_
_entity_poly.entity_id
_entity_poly.type
_entity_poly.pdbx_seq_one_letter_code
_entity_poly.pdbx_strand_id
1 'polypeptide(L)'
;MAVDDGLGFLLNGIEDFQARHGADWRDKFVDFYLGDRMATGLDEACALPTLTADVARADDETRHAYAEGLTEIVDKIANGPGQRMSRDQVWALVAVLSGAAGMARAVTDPTLREEVLAAAAQAAKAI
;
A
#
# COMPACT_ATOMS: atom_id res chain seq x y z
N MET A 1 8.03 3.79 16.76
CA MET A 1 8.70 2.52 16.40
C MET A 1 8.78 2.45 14.87
N ALA A 2 9.70 1.68 14.27
CA ALA A 2 9.84 1.63 12.80
C ALA A 2 8.53 1.26 12.07
N VAL A 3 7.66 0.49 12.73
CA VAL A 3 6.30 0.18 12.26
C VAL A 3 5.43 1.44 12.21
N ASP A 4 5.33 2.18 13.31
CA ASP A 4 4.51 3.40 13.39
C ASP A 4 4.96 4.46 12.37
N ASP A 5 6.28 4.68 12.27
CA ASP A 5 6.84 5.66 11.35
C ASP A 5 6.53 5.28 9.89
N GLY A 6 6.62 3.99 9.58
CA GLY A 6 6.34 3.45 8.26
C GLY A 6 4.87 3.49 7.86
N LEU A 7 3.97 3.08 8.74
CA LEU A 7 2.52 3.14 8.49
C LEU A 7 2.02 4.59 8.49
N GLY A 8 2.57 5.44 9.34
CA GLY A 8 2.29 6.88 9.36
C GLY A 8 2.69 7.57 8.05
N PHE A 9 3.85 7.23 7.48
CA PHE A 9 4.26 7.74 6.17
C PHE A 9 3.25 7.36 5.06
N LEU A 10 2.79 6.10 5.05
CA LEU A 10 1.77 5.65 4.10
C LEU A 10 0.44 6.38 4.29
N LEU A 11 -0.02 6.52 5.53
CA LEU A 11 -1.24 7.23 5.86
C LEU A 11 -1.19 8.70 5.37
N ASN A 12 -0.09 9.40 5.66
CA ASN A 12 0.13 10.78 5.20
C ASN A 12 0.14 10.87 3.67
N GLY A 13 0.76 9.90 2.97
CA GLY A 13 0.74 9.84 1.52
C GLY A 13 -0.67 9.66 0.95
N ILE A 14 -1.50 8.82 1.57
CA ILE A 14 -2.91 8.65 1.18
C ILE A 14 -3.67 9.97 1.37
N GLU A 15 -3.54 10.62 2.52
CA GLU A 15 -4.21 11.90 2.80
C GLU A 15 -3.84 12.98 1.80
N ASP A 16 -2.56 13.07 1.46
CA ASP A 16 -2.04 14.03 0.49
C ASP A 16 -2.57 13.78 -0.93
N PHE A 17 -2.62 12.51 -1.38
CA PHE A 17 -3.27 12.16 -2.65
C PHE A 17 -4.77 12.50 -2.63
N GLN A 18 -5.48 12.20 -1.54
CA GLN A 18 -6.89 12.55 -1.37
C GLN A 18 -7.11 14.06 -1.46
N ALA A 19 -6.26 14.86 -0.82
CA ALA A 19 -6.34 16.31 -0.84
C ALA A 19 -6.05 16.91 -2.21
N ARG A 20 -5.05 16.39 -2.94
CA ARG A 20 -4.63 16.90 -4.26
C ARG A 20 -5.56 16.50 -5.39
N HIS A 21 -6.13 15.31 -5.33
CA HIS A 21 -6.83 14.69 -6.46
C HIS A 21 -8.33 14.50 -6.23
N GLY A 22 -8.86 14.79 -5.05
CA GLY A 22 -10.29 14.72 -4.77
C GLY A 22 -10.83 13.33 -5.08
N ALA A 23 -11.96 13.23 -5.79
CA ALA A 23 -12.60 11.95 -6.09
C ALA A 23 -11.74 10.99 -6.97
N ASP A 24 -10.77 11.52 -7.71
CA ASP A 24 -9.91 10.73 -8.63
C ASP A 24 -8.63 10.22 -7.96
N TRP A 25 -8.46 10.45 -6.65
CA TRP A 25 -7.23 10.15 -5.92
C TRP A 25 -6.79 8.70 -5.98
N ARG A 26 -7.74 7.76 -5.99
CA ARG A 26 -7.48 6.34 -5.82
C ARG A 26 -6.66 5.77 -6.97
N ASP A 27 -7.09 5.99 -8.20
CA ASP A 27 -6.41 5.46 -9.37
C ASP A 27 -5.03 6.09 -9.54
N LYS A 28 -4.90 7.39 -9.19
CA LYS A 28 -3.61 8.09 -9.14
C LYS A 28 -2.68 7.52 -8.07
N PHE A 29 -3.21 7.20 -6.89
CA PHE A 29 -2.46 6.58 -5.83
C PHE A 29 -1.98 5.17 -6.24
N VAL A 30 -2.83 4.37 -6.88
CA VAL A 30 -2.45 3.04 -7.40
C VAL A 30 -1.33 3.17 -8.45
N ASP A 31 -1.47 4.10 -9.40
CA ASP A 31 -0.46 4.34 -10.43
C ASP A 31 0.88 4.78 -9.84
N PHE A 32 0.85 5.70 -8.89
CA PHE A 32 2.04 6.12 -8.16
C PHE A 32 2.67 4.95 -7.39
N TYR A 33 1.86 4.21 -6.65
CA TYR A 33 2.31 3.15 -5.74
C TYR A 33 2.91 1.94 -6.45
N LEU A 34 2.38 1.55 -7.60
CA LEU A 34 2.89 0.43 -8.40
C LEU A 34 3.83 0.88 -9.53
N GLY A 35 3.90 2.18 -9.83
CA GLY A 35 4.80 2.78 -10.80
C GLY A 35 6.03 3.41 -10.13
N ASP A 36 6.06 4.74 -10.05
CA ASP A 36 7.20 5.55 -9.54
C ASP A 36 7.75 5.02 -8.22
N ARG A 37 6.85 4.63 -7.32
CA ARG A 37 7.20 4.13 -6.00
C ARG A 37 7.97 2.82 -6.01
N MET A 38 7.82 2.02 -7.06
CA MET A 38 8.58 0.80 -7.24
C MET A 38 9.98 1.10 -7.79
N ALA A 39 10.18 2.22 -8.48
CA ALA A 39 11.50 2.63 -8.96
C ALA A 39 12.43 3.15 -7.85
N THR A 40 11.88 3.52 -6.68
CA THR A 40 12.68 4.00 -5.53
C THR A 40 13.48 2.87 -4.88
N GLY A 41 14.59 3.24 -4.22
CA GLY A 41 15.37 2.33 -3.39
C GLY A 41 14.59 1.74 -2.21
N LEU A 42 15.20 0.76 -1.52
CA LEU A 42 14.62 0.11 -0.33
C LEU A 42 14.57 1.04 0.89
N ASP A 43 15.48 2.00 0.96
CA ASP A 43 15.52 3.08 1.94
C ASP A 43 14.27 3.97 1.87
N GLU A 44 13.75 4.13 0.66
CA GLU A 44 12.52 4.84 0.43
C GLU A 44 11.32 3.91 0.42
N ALA A 45 11.41 2.58 0.60
CA ALA A 45 10.31 1.62 0.41
C ALA A 45 9.03 1.86 1.24
N CYS A 46 7.85 1.49 0.71
CA CYS A 46 6.62 1.59 1.50
C CYS A 46 6.71 0.53 2.59
N ALA A 47 6.52 0.95 3.84
CA ALA A 47 6.69 0.11 5.01
C ALA A 47 5.75 -1.09 5.06
N LEU A 48 4.55 -0.94 4.48
CA LEU A 48 3.50 -1.95 4.54
C LEU A 48 3.91 -3.31 3.89
N PRO A 49 4.38 -3.38 2.62
CA PRO A 49 4.85 -4.62 2.03
C PRO A 49 6.17 -5.15 2.62
N THR A 50 7.06 -4.28 3.10
CA THR A 50 8.38 -4.72 3.59
C THR A 50 8.35 -5.21 5.03
N LEU A 51 7.48 -4.66 5.89
CA LEU A 51 7.44 -5.00 7.30
C LEU A 51 6.53 -6.17 7.62
N THR A 52 5.55 -6.52 6.77
CA THR A 52 4.54 -7.55 7.09
C THR A 52 5.17 -8.88 7.54
N ALA A 53 6.19 -9.36 6.82
CA ALA A 53 6.85 -10.64 7.14
C ALA A 53 7.72 -10.57 8.41
N ASP A 54 8.29 -9.40 8.71
CA ASP A 54 9.13 -9.19 9.90
C ASP A 54 8.25 -9.01 11.15
N VAL A 55 7.19 -8.21 11.04
CA VAL A 55 6.17 -8.05 12.09
C VAL A 55 5.53 -9.39 12.43
N ALA A 56 5.28 -10.27 11.46
CA ALA A 56 4.74 -11.60 11.72
C ALA A 56 5.63 -12.46 12.63
N ARG A 57 6.94 -12.15 12.72
CA ARG A 57 7.92 -12.84 13.58
C ARG A 57 8.31 -12.03 14.82
N ALA A 58 7.76 -10.83 14.98
CA ALA A 58 8.03 -9.94 16.10
C ALA A 58 7.19 -10.30 17.34
N ASP A 59 7.40 -9.56 18.42
CA ASP A 59 6.61 -9.68 19.65
C ASP A 59 5.16 -9.17 19.49
N ASP A 60 4.33 -9.47 20.47
CA ASP A 60 2.91 -9.10 20.44
C ASP A 60 2.68 -7.58 20.48
N GLU A 61 3.59 -6.81 21.09
CA GLU A 61 3.52 -5.35 21.10
C GLU A 61 3.68 -4.79 19.67
N THR A 62 4.69 -5.24 18.94
CA THR A 62 4.92 -4.85 17.54
C THR A 62 3.76 -5.26 16.64
N ARG A 63 3.23 -6.47 16.83
CA ARG A 63 2.07 -6.98 16.07
C ARG A 63 0.80 -6.17 16.36
N HIS A 64 0.62 -5.72 17.60
CA HIS A 64 -0.51 -4.90 17.99
C HIS A 64 -0.46 -3.52 17.32
N ALA A 65 0.67 -2.83 17.42
CA ALA A 65 0.87 -1.52 16.79
C ALA A 65 0.66 -1.59 15.26
N TYR A 66 1.12 -2.67 14.62
CA TYR A 66 0.88 -2.90 13.20
C TYR A 66 -0.61 -3.03 12.86
N ALA A 67 -1.37 -3.76 13.68
CA ALA A 67 -2.81 -3.93 13.49
C ALA A 67 -3.59 -2.63 13.67
N GLU A 68 -3.20 -1.79 14.64
CA GLU A 68 -3.78 -0.46 14.85
C GLU A 68 -3.54 0.44 13.64
N GLY A 69 -2.29 0.59 13.20
CA GLY A 69 -1.96 1.42 12.04
C GLY A 69 -2.61 0.93 10.74
N LEU A 70 -2.73 -0.39 10.53
CA LEU A 70 -3.49 -0.94 9.41
C LEU A 70 -4.98 -0.55 9.46
N THR A 71 -5.57 -0.57 10.64
CA THR A 71 -6.98 -0.21 10.81
C THR A 71 -7.21 1.26 10.46
N GLU A 72 -6.31 2.15 10.87
CA GLU A 72 -6.37 3.58 10.52
C GLU A 72 -6.26 3.81 9.01
N ILE A 73 -5.31 3.12 8.34
CA ILE A 73 -5.17 3.18 6.88
C ILE A 73 -6.44 2.71 6.19
N VAL A 74 -7.01 1.58 6.64
CA VAL A 74 -8.24 1.03 6.06
C VAL A 74 -9.39 2.01 6.20
N ASP A 75 -9.57 2.59 7.38
CA ASP A 75 -10.63 3.56 7.62
C ASP A 75 -10.42 4.84 6.81
N LYS A 76 -9.17 5.29 6.61
CA LYS A 76 -8.85 6.43 5.77
C LYS A 76 -9.20 6.21 4.30
N ILE A 77 -8.87 5.04 3.76
CA ILE A 77 -9.17 4.69 2.37
C ILE A 77 -10.68 4.54 2.19
N ALA A 78 -11.36 3.82 3.10
CA ALA A 78 -12.80 3.56 3.01
C ALA A 78 -13.64 4.85 3.03
N ASN A 79 -13.17 5.87 3.75
CA ASN A 79 -13.82 7.17 3.90
C ASN A 79 -13.22 8.27 3.01
N GLY A 80 -12.35 7.92 2.06
CA GLY A 80 -11.73 8.87 1.15
C GLY A 80 -12.77 9.58 0.25
N PRO A 81 -12.39 10.69 -0.39
CA PRO A 81 -13.26 11.40 -1.34
C PRO A 81 -13.67 10.50 -2.52
N GLY A 82 -14.86 10.75 -3.07
CA GLY A 82 -15.40 9.98 -4.21
C GLY A 82 -16.27 8.81 -3.78
N GLN A 83 -16.15 7.69 -4.49
CA GLN A 83 -16.93 6.49 -4.18
C GLN A 83 -16.36 5.79 -2.94
N ARG A 84 -17.22 5.63 -1.93
CA ARG A 84 -16.87 4.87 -0.71
C ARG A 84 -16.61 3.41 -1.06
N MET A 85 -15.56 2.87 -0.48
CA MET A 85 -15.24 1.45 -0.56
C MET A 85 -15.75 0.73 0.69
N SER A 86 -16.24 -0.50 0.53
CA SER A 86 -16.49 -1.37 1.68
C SER A 86 -15.15 -1.73 2.34
N ARG A 87 -15.17 -2.07 3.63
CA ARG A 87 -13.95 -2.52 4.33
C ARG A 87 -13.30 -3.72 3.64
N ASP A 88 -14.09 -4.64 3.08
CA ASP A 88 -13.58 -5.81 2.34
C ASP A 88 -12.84 -5.41 1.06
N GLN A 89 -13.39 -4.43 0.31
CA GLN A 89 -12.71 -3.87 -0.87
C GLN A 89 -11.39 -3.21 -0.48
N VAL A 90 -11.36 -2.46 0.62
CA VAL A 90 -10.13 -1.81 1.08
C VAL A 90 -9.07 -2.84 1.51
N TRP A 91 -9.46 -3.88 2.25
CA TRP A 91 -8.53 -4.96 2.60
C TRP A 91 -7.98 -5.68 1.37
N ALA A 92 -8.83 -5.96 0.38
CA ALA A 92 -8.40 -6.53 -0.88
C ALA A 92 -7.41 -5.62 -1.62
N LEU A 93 -7.69 -4.32 -1.68
CA LEU A 93 -6.80 -3.34 -2.30
C LEU A 93 -5.44 -3.31 -1.60
N VAL A 94 -5.42 -3.18 -0.27
CA VAL A 94 -4.19 -3.16 0.53
C VAL A 94 -3.38 -4.45 0.35
N ALA A 95 -4.04 -5.60 0.31
CA ALA A 95 -3.40 -6.89 0.07
C ALA A 95 -2.78 -6.99 -1.33
N VAL A 96 -3.50 -6.56 -2.38
CA VAL A 96 -3.00 -6.54 -3.76
C VAL A 96 -1.77 -5.64 -3.88
N LEU A 97 -1.84 -4.40 -3.37
CA LEU A 97 -0.72 -3.47 -3.40
C LEU A 97 0.50 -4.01 -2.66
N SER A 98 0.28 -4.64 -1.50
CA SER A 98 1.36 -5.23 -0.70
C SER A 98 2.03 -6.41 -1.41
N GLY A 99 1.23 -7.37 -1.87
CA GLY A 99 1.73 -8.56 -2.54
C GLY A 99 2.45 -8.24 -3.84
N ALA A 100 1.90 -7.31 -4.64
CA ALA A 100 2.50 -6.87 -5.89
C ALA A 100 3.86 -6.19 -5.65
N ALA A 101 3.94 -5.29 -4.67
CA ALA A 101 5.20 -4.64 -4.31
C ALA A 101 6.26 -5.64 -3.82
N GLY A 102 5.86 -6.64 -3.03
CA GLY A 102 6.74 -7.72 -2.60
C GLY A 102 7.28 -8.55 -3.77
N MET A 103 6.39 -9.02 -4.65
CA MET A 103 6.77 -9.80 -5.83
C MET A 103 7.66 -9.01 -6.79
N ALA A 104 7.28 -7.76 -7.11
CA ALA A 104 8.03 -6.90 -8.02
C ALA A 104 9.46 -6.61 -7.54
N ARG A 105 9.69 -6.61 -6.22
CA ARG A 105 11.04 -6.46 -5.64
C ARG A 105 11.83 -7.75 -5.59
N ALA A 106 11.14 -8.89 -5.48
CA ALA A 106 11.80 -10.20 -5.43
C ALA A 106 12.29 -10.68 -6.80
N VAL A 107 11.66 -10.23 -7.90
CA VAL A 107 12.05 -10.60 -9.26
C VAL A 107 13.20 -9.73 -9.78
N THR A 108 14.19 -10.36 -10.40
CA THR A 108 15.35 -9.68 -11.01
C THR A 108 15.16 -9.41 -12.50
N ASP A 109 14.24 -10.12 -13.16
CA ASP A 109 13.92 -9.92 -14.57
C ASP A 109 13.01 -8.68 -14.73
N PRO A 110 13.42 -7.66 -15.49
CA PRO A 110 12.65 -6.43 -15.64
C PRO A 110 11.33 -6.63 -16.38
N THR A 111 11.25 -7.56 -17.33
CA THR A 111 10.01 -7.85 -18.07
C THR A 111 8.99 -8.47 -17.14
N LEU A 112 9.38 -9.50 -16.38
CA LEU A 112 8.49 -10.15 -15.40
C LEU A 112 8.04 -9.17 -14.31
N ARG A 113 8.93 -8.28 -13.89
CA ARG A 113 8.61 -7.22 -12.93
C ARG A 113 7.50 -6.30 -13.45
N GLU A 114 7.63 -5.84 -14.69
CA GLU A 114 6.63 -4.99 -15.35
C GLU A 114 5.29 -5.73 -15.50
N GLU A 115 5.31 -7.01 -15.87
CA GLU A 115 4.10 -7.84 -15.97
C GLU A 115 3.33 -7.90 -14.63
N VAL A 116 4.04 -8.15 -13.51
CA VAL A 116 3.44 -8.18 -12.17
C VAL A 116 2.81 -6.84 -11.81
N LEU A 117 3.53 -5.74 -12.02
CA LEU A 117 3.06 -4.40 -11.66
C LEU A 117 1.86 -3.98 -12.51
N ALA A 118 1.88 -4.25 -13.81
CA ALA A 118 0.77 -3.93 -14.72
C ALA A 118 -0.50 -4.72 -14.36
N ALA A 119 -0.37 -6.04 -14.12
CA ALA A 119 -1.50 -6.88 -13.73
C ALA A 119 -2.10 -6.45 -12.39
N ALA A 120 -1.26 -6.14 -11.40
CA ALA A 120 -1.70 -5.67 -10.10
C ALA A 120 -2.38 -4.30 -10.15
N ALA A 121 -1.88 -3.36 -10.95
CA ALA A 121 -2.49 -2.06 -11.13
C ALA A 121 -3.88 -2.16 -11.75
N GLN A 122 -4.04 -3.02 -12.76
CA GLN A 122 -5.34 -3.30 -13.37
C GLN A 122 -6.31 -3.91 -12.35
N ALA A 123 -5.88 -4.91 -11.59
CA ALA A 123 -6.70 -5.55 -10.57
C ALA A 123 -7.11 -4.57 -9.46
N ALA A 124 -6.16 -3.79 -8.94
CA ALA A 124 -6.39 -2.82 -7.88
C ALA A 124 -7.43 -1.75 -8.26
N LYS A 125 -7.43 -1.27 -9.50
CA LYS A 125 -8.41 -0.30 -10.00
C LYS A 125 -9.80 -0.91 -10.26
N ALA A 126 -9.88 -2.22 -10.43
CA ALA A 126 -11.13 -2.94 -10.65
C ALA A 126 -11.87 -3.31 -9.35
N ILE A 127 -11.22 -3.20 -8.19
CA ILE A 127 -11.83 -3.35 -6.86
C ILE A 127 -12.82 -2.21 -6.60
#